data_AF-A7YIV6-F1
#
_entry.id   AF-A7YIV6-F1
#
_cell.length_a   1.000
_cell.length_b   1.000
_cell.length_c   1.000
_cell.angle_alpha   90.00
_cell.angle_beta   90.00
_cell.angle_gamma   90.00
#
_symmetry.space_group_name_H-M   'P 1'
#
loop_
_entity.id
_entity.type
_entity.pdbx_description
1 polymer ?
#
loop_
_entity_poly.entity_id
_entity_poly.type
_entity_poly.pdbx_seq_one_letter_code
_entity_poly.pdbx_strand_id
1 'polypeptide(L)'
;GLANAGHDVKGRSVYLAGAGGAASAIAFALAEAGVVRLTVVNRSSEKAGQLVARLKEHFPAGMFVSQGTPAGHDIIVNGTSLGLKEGDALPVDPQYLRPEMLVAEVIMSPEVTPLLQIAKDSGCSIHPGKA
;
A
#
# COMPACT_ATOMS: atom_id res chain seq x y z
N GLY A 1 -8.58 1.81 10.08
CA GLY A 1 -8.87 1.01 8.85
C GLY A 1 -9.50 1.89 7.78
N LEU A 2 -9.04 1.84 6.53
CA LEU A 2 -9.27 2.89 5.52
C LEU A 2 -10.74 3.32 5.34
N ALA A 3 -11.65 2.40 5.02
CA ALA A 3 -13.05 2.73 4.78
C ALA A 3 -13.74 3.32 6.03
N ASN A 4 -13.45 2.78 7.22
CA ASN A 4 -13.99 3.29 8.48
C ASN A 4 -13.47 4.69 8.83
N ALA A 5 -12.30 5.06 8.31
CA ALA A 5 -11.73 6.40 8.43
C ALA A 5 -12.19 7.37 7.31
N GLY A 6 -13.16 6.96 6.49
CA GLY A 6 -13.70 7.79 5.39
C GLY A 6 -12.88 7.74 4.10
N HIS A 7 -11.89 6.85 4.00
CA HIS A 7 -11.16 6.61 2.75
C HIS A 7 -11.82 5.50 1.96
N ASP A 8 -12.74 5.86 1.04
CA ASP A 8 -13.30 4.89 0.11
C ASP A 8 -12.20 4.33 -0.81
N VAL A 9 -12.13 3.01 -0.91
CA VAL A 9 -11.16 2.29 -1.75
C VAL A 9 -11.83 1.64 -2.97
N LYS A 10 -13.16 1.54 -2.98
CA LYS A 10 -13.89 0.95 -4.09
C LYS A 10 -13.69 1.80 -5.33
N GLY A 11 -13.42 1.16 -6.47
CA GLY A 11 -13.18 1.89 -7.71
C GLY A 11 -11.79 2.53 -7.81
N ARG A 12 -10.95 2.44 -6.78
CA ARG A 12 -9.62 3.07 -6.75
C ARG A 12 -8.50 2.12 -7.08
N SER A 13 -7.35 2.70 -7.43
CA SER A 13 -6.11 2.00 -7.70
C SER A 13 -5.14 2.11 -6.52
N VAL A 14 -4.56 0.98 -6.13
CA VAL A 14 -3.69 0.88 -4.95
C VAL A 14 -2.33 0.30 -5.29
N TYR A 15 -1.26 0.96 -4.83
CA TYR A 15 0.08 0.40 -4.78
C TYR A 15 0.37 -0.09 -3.37
N LEU A 16 0.77 -1.35 -3.22
CA LEU A 16 1.10 -1.98 -1.95
C LEU A 16 2.57 -2.40 -1.95
N ALA A 17 3.38 -1.74 -1.12
CA ALA A 17 4.73 -2.17 -0.81
C ALA A 17 4.69 -3.29 0.23
N GLY A 18 5.23 -4.46 -0.13
CA GLY A 18 5.31 -5.63 0.72
C GLY A 18 4.41 -6.78 0.27
N ALA A 19 4.85 -8.00 0.58
CA ALA A 19 4.08 -9.23 0.39
C ALA A 19 4.21 -10.15 1.63
N GLY A 20 4.34 -9.55 2.82
CA GLY A 20 4.35 -10.24 4.11
C GLY A 20 2.94 -10.54 4.64
N GLY A 21 2.82 -10.96 5.90
CA GLY A 21 1.54 -11.31 6.52
C GLY A 21 0.53 -10.16 6.53
N ALA A 22 0.93 -8.99 7.05
CA ALA A 22 0.07 -7.79 7.09
C ALA A 22 -0.29 -7.31 5.68
N ALA A 23 0.69 -7.23 4.78
CA ALA A 23 0.46 -6.87 3.38
C ALA A 23 -0.52 -7.85 2.68
N SER A 24 -0.40 -9.14 2.94
CA SER A 24 -1.33 -10.15 2.39
C SER A 24 -2.75 -9.90 2.88
N ALA A 25 -2.95 -9.67 4.18
CA ALA A 25 -4.27 -9.37 4.72
C ALA A 25 -4.87 -8.09 4.11
N ILE A 26 -4.07 -7.03 3.97
CA ILE A 26 -4.49 -5.80 3.28
C ILE A 26 -4.86 -6.07 1.83
N ALA A 27 -4.04 -6.82 1.10
CA ALA A 27 -4.28 -7.09 -0.31
C ALA A 27 -5.62 -7.79 -0.55
N PHE A 28 -5.95 -8.80 0.28
CA PHE A 28 -7.24 -9.48 0.22
C PHE A 28 -8.40 -8.55 0.61
N ALA A 29 -8.26 -7.76 1.67
CA ALA A 29 -9.28 -6.80 2.09
C ALA A 29 -9.55 -5.72 1.02
N LEU A 30 -8.51 -5.25 0.33
CA LEU A 30 -8.64 -4.30 -0.78
C LEU A 30 -9.34 -4.92 -1.99
N ALA A 31 -8.97 -6.16 -2.35
CA ALA A 31 -9.62 -6.90 -3.43
C ALA A 31 -11.12 -7.12 -3.14
N GLU A 32 -11.46 -7.54 -1.93
CA GLU A 32 -12.85 -7.70 -1.47
C GLU A 32 -13.62 -6.38 -1.46
N ALA A 33 -12.96 -5.28 -1.08
CA ALA A 33 -13.55 -3.93 -1.11
C ALA A 33 -13.73 -3.35 -2.52
N GLY A 34 -13.23 -4.03 -3.56
CA GLY A 34 -13.50 -3.66 -4.96
C GLY A 34 -12.57 -2.60 -5.53
N VAL A 35 -11.27 -2.63 -5.18
CA VAL A 35 -10.25 -1.86 -5.90
C VAL A 35 -10.19 -2.27 -7.38
N VAL A 36 -10.04 -1.31 -8.29
CA VAL A 36 -9.98 -1.60 -9.75
C VAL A 36 -8.59 -2.02 -10.20
N ARG A 37 -7.56 -1.66 -9.44
CA ARG A 37 -6.17 -2.06 -9.66
C ARG A 37 -5.47 -2.23 -8.33
N LEU A 38 -4.76 -3.33 -8.16
CA LEU A 38 -3.83 -3.49 -7.05
C LEU A 38 -2.47 -3.97 -7.57
N THR A 39 -1.46 -3.14 -7.36
CA THR A 39 -0.06 -3.41 -7.68
C THR A 39 0.64 -3.79 -6.39
N VAL A 40 1.09 -5.05 -6.28
CA VAL A 40 1.83 -5.56 -5.14
C VAL A 40 3.30 -5.66 -5.51
N VAL A 41 4.17 -4.96 -4.80
CA VAL A 41 5.62 -4.99 -5.05
C VAL A 41 6.35 -5.37 -3.79
N ASN A 42 7.35 -6.24 -3.91
CA ASN A 42 8.14 -6.69 -2.78
C ASN A 42 9.59 -6.89 -3.20
N ARG A 43 10.53 -6.76 -2.26
CA ARG A 43 11.97 -7.00 -2.51
C ARG A 43 12.23 -8.35 -3.18
N SER A 44 11.51 -9.39 -2.74
CA SER A 44 11.44 -10.67 -3.45
C SER A 44 10.22 -10.62 -4.38
N SER A 45 10.48 -10.53 -5.68
CA SER A 45 9.44 -10.53 -6.73
C SER A 45 8.60 -11.82 -6.71
N GLU A 46 9.22 -12.95 -6.36
CA GLU A 46 8.54 -14.24 -6.21
C GLU A 46 7.40 -14.17 -5.18
N LYS A 47 7.64 -13.58 -3.99
CA LYS A 47 6.60 -13.44 -2.97
C LYS A 47 5.43 -12.56 -3.43
N ALA A 48 5.72 -11.49 -4.17
CA ALA A 48 4.65 -10.66 -4.77
C ALA A 48 3.85 -11.45 -5.81
N GLY A 49 4.54 -12.23 -6.67
CA GLY A 49 3.90 -13.11 -7.64
C GLY A 49 2.99 -14.16 -7.00
N GLN A 50 3.45 -14.82 -5.94
CA GLN A 50 2.66 -15.80 -5.19
C GLN A 50 1.40 -15.16 -4.55
N LEU A 51 1.52 -13.97 -3.97
CA LEU A 51 0.37 -13.25 -3.42
C LEU A 51 -0.62 -12.86 -4.53
N VAL A 52 -0.14 -12.33 -5.66
CA VAL A 52 -0.98 -11.97 -6.81
C VAL A 52 -1.68 -13.18 -7.43
N ALA A 53 -1.02 -14.33 -7.52
CA ALA A 53 -1.63 -15.56 -7.99
C ALA A 53 -2.82 -15.96 -7.11
N ARG A 54 -2.63 -15.97 -5.79
CA ARG A 54 -3.69 -16.25 -4.82
C ARG A 54 -4.85 -15.24 -4.91
N LEU A 55 -4.57 -13.96 -5.12
CA LEU A 55 -5.62 -12.94 -5.33
C LEU A 55 -6.44 -13.24 -6.58
N LYS A 56 -5.80 -13.63 -7.68
CA LYS A 56 -6.49 -13.99 -8.93
C LYS A 56 -7.36 -15.24 -8.82
N GLU A 57 -6.95 -16.20 -8.00
CA GLU A 57 -7.76 -17.40 -7.70
C GLU A 57 -9.07 -17.04 -6.97
N HIS A 58 -9.02 -16.09 -6.02
CA HIS A 58 -10.20 -15.71 -5.23
C HIS A 58 -11.04 -14.60 -5.88
N PHE A 59 -10.41 -13.72 -6.67
CA PHE A 59 -11.03 -12.54 -7.27
C PHE A 59 -10.69 -12.45 -8.77
N PRO A 60 -11.21 -13.35 -9.63
CA PRO A 60 -10.78 -13.48 -11.02
C PRO A 60 -11.05 -12.25 -11.90
N ALA A 61 -11.95 -11.35 -11.49
CA ALA A 61 -12.24 -10.10 -12.21
C ALA A 61 -11.28 -8.94 -11.85
N GLY A 62 -10.44 -9.10 -10.84
CA GLY A 62 -9.57 -8.03 -10.36
C GLY A 62 -8.28 -7.88 -11.17
N MET A 63 -7.82 -6.64 -11.36
CA MET A 63 -6.54 -6.36 -12.01
C MET A 63 -5.41 -6.34 -10.96
N PHE A 64 -4.75 -7.49 -10.80
CA PHE A 64 -3.64 -7.68 -9.88
C PHE A 64 -2.31 -7.89 -10.61
N VAL A 65 -1.31 -7.09 -10.25
CA VAL A 65 0.05 -7.16 -10.84
C VAL A 65 1.11 -7.18 -9.74
N SER A 66 2.19 -7.94 -9.96
CA SER A 66 3.27 -8.15 -8.98
C SER A 66 4.51 -7.27 -9.22
N GLN A 67 4.39 -6.29 -10.12
CA GLN A 67 5.46 -5.41 -10.57
C GLN A 67 4.87 -4.08 -11.03
N GLY A 68 5.63 -3.00 -10.88
CA GLY A 68 5.23 -1.65 -11.25
C GLY A 68 5.83 -0.60 -10.31
N THR A 69 5.39 0.63 -10.47
CA THR A 69 5.75 1.76 -9.60
C THR A 69 4.49 2.35 -8.96
N PRO A 70 4.62 3.19 -7.92
CA PRO A 70 3.48 3.89 -7.34
C PRO A 70 2.80 4.89 -8.30
N ALA A 71 3.42 5.20 -9.45
CA ALA A 71 2.92 6.18 -10.40
C ALA A 71 1.46 5.90 -10.82
N GLY A 72 0.64 6.95 -10.79
CA GLY A 72 -0.75 6.90 -11.24
C GLY A 72 -1.69 6.08 -10.34
N HIS A 73 -1.31 5.78 -9.10
CA HIS A 73 -2.20 5.17 -8.11
C HIS A 73 -2.87 6.23 -7.23
N ASP A 74 -4.09 5.95 -6.77
CA ASP A 74 -4.82 6.84 -5.86
C ASP A 74 -4.36 6.65 -4.40
N ILE A 75 -3.94 5.44 -4.07
CA ILE A 75 -3.54 5.04 -2.72
C ILE A 75 -2.19 4.33 -2.76
N ILE A 76 -1.30 4.69 -1.84
CA ILE A 76 -0.04 4.00 -1.57
C ILE A 76 -0.13 3.41 -0.17
N VAL A 77 0.20 2.13 -0.03
CA VAL A 77 0.22 1.43 1.27
C VAL A 77 1.61 0.85 1.53
N ASN A 78 2.24 1.24 2.62
CA ASN A 78 3.39 0.54 3.17
C ASN A 78 2.91 -0.63 4.05
N GLY A 79 2.94 -1.84 3.49
CA GLY A 79 2.72 -3.10 4.20
C GLY A 79 4.02 -3.79 4.64
N THR A 80 5.16 -3.10 4.59
CA THR A 80 6.47 -3.61 5.03
C THR A 80 6.79 -3.20 6.47
N SER A 81 7.95 -3.64 6.96
CA SER A 81 8.52 -3.18 8.23
C SER A 81 9.44 -1.96 8.08
N LEU A 82 9.62 -1.41 6.87
CA LEU A 82 10.51 -0.28 6.62
C LEU A 82 9.90 0.99 7.21
N GLY A 83 10.68 1.67 8.05
CA GLY A 83 10.24 2.80 8.87
C GLY A 83 10.15 2.48 10.36
N LEU A 84 10.36 1.22 10.75
CA LEU A 84 10.47 0.82 12.16
C LEU A 84 11.85 1.12 12.76
N LYS A 85 12.91 1.03 11.95
CA LYS A 85 14.28 1.28 12.41
C LYS A 85 14.79 2.59 11.84
N GLU A 86 15.55 3.29 12.67
CA GLU A 86 16.32 4.44 12.20
C GLU A 86 17.27 4.02 11.07
N GLY A 87 17.28 4.78 9.97
CA GLY A 87 18.09 4.47 8.79
C GLY A 87 17.48 3.44 7.82
N ASP A 88 16.27 2.93 8.07
CA ASP A 88 15.57 2.11 7.07
C ASP A 88 15.39 2.89 5.76
N ALA A 89 15.59 2.19 4.64
CA ALA A 89 15.24 2.73 3.33
C ALA A 89 13.73 3.01 3.24
N LEU A 90 13.35 3.98 2.41
CA LEU A 90 11.93 4.23 2.15
C LEU A 90 11.31 3.07 1.35
N PRO A 91 10.09 2.63 1.71
CA PRO A 91 9.40 1.55 0.98
C PRO A 91 8.89 1.97 -0.40
N VAL A 92 8.84 3.28 -0.66
CA VAL A 92 8.48 3.90 -1.93
C VAL A 92 9.37 5.11 -2.18
N ASP A 93 9.66 5.39 -3.44
CA ASP A 93 10.41 6.58 -3.83
C ASP A 93 9.51 7.83 -3.73
N PRO A 94 9.89 8.86 -2.95
CA PRO A 94 9.12 10.09 -2.78
C PRO A 94 8.76 10.81 -4.08
N GLN A 95 9.53 10.61 -5.15
CA GLN A 95 9.27 11.25 -6.44
C GLN A 95 7.89 10.88 -7.03
N TYR A 96 7.26 9.82 -6.54
CA TYR A 96 5.92 9.39 -6.97
C TYR A 96 4.78 10.00 -6.16
N LEU A 97 5.06 10.64 -5.02
CA LEU A 97 4.03 11.20 -4.16
C LEU A 97 3.39 12.43 -4.81
N ARG A 98 2.05 12.46 -4.83
CA ARG A 98 1.27 13.58 -5.35
C ARG A 98 0.23 14.01 -4.32
N PRO A 99 -0.10 15.30 -4.19
CA PRO A 99 -1.01 15.79 -3.14
C PRO A 99 -2.37 15.10 -3.11
N GLU A 100 -2.85 14.62 -4.25
CA GLU A 100 -4.16 13.97 -4.39
C GLU A 100 -4.18 12.52 -3.85
N MET A 101 -3.00 11.95 -3.55
CA MET A 101 -2.87 10.58 -3.07
C MET A 101 -3.15 10.45 -1.58
N LEU A 102 -3.62 9.25 -1.21
CA LEU A 102 -3.62 8.78 0.18
C LEU A 102 -2.38 7.89 0.42
N VAL A 103 -1.62 8.18 1.48
CA VAL A 103 -0.51 7.33 1.91
C VAL A 103 -0.83 6.69 3.25
N ALA A 104 -0.88 5.36 3.27
CA ALA A 104 -1.21 4.57 4.45
C ALA A 104 -0.09 3.59 4.81
N GLU A 105 -0.09 3.09 6.05
CA GLU A 105 0.83 2.02 6.44
C GLU A 105 0.32 1.11 7.55
N VAL A 106 1.05 0.02 7.80
CA VAL A 106 0.77 -0.96 8.86
C VAL A 106 1.53 -0.72 10.15
N ILE A 107 2.51 0.18 10.15
CA ILE A 107 3.35 0.46 11.31
C ILE A 107 2.53 1.18 12.38
N MET A 108 2.50 0.61 13.59
CA MET A 108 1.73 1.14 14.72
C MET A 108 2.56 2.09 15.62
N SER A 109 3.87 1.89 15.65
CA SER A 109 4.81 2.68 16.44
C SER A 109 6.17 2.70 15.71
N PRO A 110 6.75 3.87 15.41
CA PRO A 110 6.21 5.22 15.69
C PRO A 110 4.91 5.51 14.92
N GLU A 111 4.10 6.45 15.41
CA GLU A 111 2.81 6.81 14.78
C GLU A 111 2.99 7.53 13.44
N VAL A 112 4.06 8.32 13.31
CA VAL A 112 4.46 8.97 12.05
C VAL A 112 5.84 8.44 11.66
N THR A 113 5.88 7.58 10.65
CA THR A 113 7.13 7.10 10.06
C THR A 113 7.72 8.13 9.09
N PRO A 114 8.98 7.97 8.66
CA PRO A 114 9.57 8.81 7.63
C PRO A 114 8.74 8.90 6.34
N LEU A 115 8.09 7.80 5.93
CA LEU A 115 7.20 7.81 4.77
C LEU A 115 6.02 8.77 4.98
N LEU A 116 5.31 8.63 6.11
CA LEU A 116 4.13 9.47 6.37
C LEU A 116 4.51 10.94 6.55
N GLN A 117 5.67 11.22 7.15
CA GLN A 117 6.18 12.58 7.25
C GLN A 117 6.42 13.18 5.87
N ILE A 118 7.14 12.48 4.99
CA ILE A 118 7.40 12.95 3.61
C ILE A 118 6.10 13.09 2.81
N ALA A 119 5.14 12.18 2.99
CA ALA A 119 3.83 12.25 2.35
C ALA A 119 3.07 13.51 2.79
N LYS A 120 3.06 13.81 4.09
CA LYS A 120 2.46 15.03 4.63
C LYS A 120 3.13 16.29 4.06
N ASP A 121 4.46 16.29 4.00
CA ASP A 121 5.25 17.41 3.45
C ASP A 121 5.02 17.58 1.94
N SER A 122 4.65 16.50 1.25
CA SER A 122 4.26 16.49 -0.17
C SER A 122 2.79 16.84 -0.40
N GLY A 123 2.03 17.16 0.66
CA GLY A 123 0.61 17.52 0.59
C GLY A 123 -0.36 16.34 0.48
N CYS A 124 0.11 15.10 0.63
CA CYS A 124 -0.75 13.93 0.61
C CYS A 124 -1.61 13.85 1.88
N SER A 125 -2.77 13.22 1.77
CA SER A 125 -3.47 12.70 2.95
C SER A 125 -2.72 11.48 3.50
N ILE A 126 -2.71 11.31 4.83
CA ILE A 126 -2.04 10.17 5.47
C ILE A 126 -2.99 9.33 6.35
N HIS A 127 -2.72 8.04 6.45
CA HIS A 127 -3.40 7.12 7.38
C HIS A 127 -2.37 6.29 8.17
N PRO A 128 -2.13 6.63 9.45
CA PRO A 128 -1.19 5.89 10.29
C PRO A 128 -1.73 4.50 10.64
N GLY A 129 -0.85 3.53 10.90
CA GLY A 129 -1.27 2.14 11.14
C GLY A 129 -2.05 1.92 12.45
N LYS A 130 -2.06 2.91 13.35
CA LYS A 130 -2.82 2.90 14.60
C LYS A 130 -4.30 3.30 14.43
N ALA A 131 -4.69 3.82 13.25
CA ALA A 131 -6.02 4.40 12.99
C ALA A 131 -7.08 3.41 12.45
#